data_AF-A0A5T6K1J1-F1
#
_entry.id   AF-A0A5T6K1J1-F1
#
_cell.length_a   1.000
_cell.length_b   1.000
_cell.length_c   1.000
_cell.angle_alpha   90.00
_cell.angle_beta   90.00
_cell.angle_gamma   90.00
#
_symmetry.space_group_name_H-M   'P 1'
#
loop_
_entity.id
_entity.type
_entity.pdbx_description
1 polymer ?
#
loop_
_entity_poly.entity_id
_entity_poly.type
_entity_poly.pdbx_seq_one_letter_code
_entity_poly.pdbx_strand_id
1 'polypeptide(L)' 'MKATSSVPNSGRAVPMRNIRTGAAWQVSFDYRDGTYWHEPQGNLRNIRRPYASRTIEPNLVPAGTH' A
#
# COMPACT_ATOMS: atom_id res chain seq x y z
N MET A 1 3.16 -16.07 15.83
CA MET A 1 2.05 -15.75 14.89
C MET A 1 2.68 -15.14 13.65
N LYS A 2 2.60 -15.80 12.48
CA LYS A 2 3.08 -15.22 11.22
C LYS A 2 2.13 -14.07 10.90
N ALA A 3 2.60 -12.83 10.97
CA ALA A 3 1.82 -11.71 10.44
C ALA A 3 1.61 -12.01 8.96
N THR A 4 0.38 -12.30 8.56
CA THR A 4 0.02 -12.42 7.15
C THR A 4 0.22 -11.03 6.57
N SER A 5 1.40 -10.76 5.99
CA SER A 5 1.65 -9.50 5.29
C SER A 5 0.52 -9.34 4.28
N SER A 6 -0.31 -8.31 4.47
CA SER A 6 -1.51 -8.10 3.67
C SER A 6 -1.20 -7.87 2.19
N VAL A 7 0.05 -7.49 1.89
CA VAL A 7 0.61 -7.43 0.55
C VAL A 7 1.40 -8.72 0.27
N PRO A 8 1.01 -9.51 -0.74
CA PRO A 8 1.71 -10.73 -1.10
C PRO A 8 3.08 -10.41 -1.72
N ASN A 9 4.04 -11.29 -1.49
CA ASN A 9 5.38 -11.22 -2.08
C ASN A 9 5.42 -11.53 -3.58
N SER A 10 4.28 -11.85 -4.20
CA SER A 10 4.15 -12.14 -5.63
C SER A 10 4.19 -10.89 -6.52
N GLY A 11 4.35 -9.70 -5.94
CA GLY A 11 4.28 -8.43 -6.68
C GLY A 11 2.88 -7.99 -7.05
N ARG A 12 1.85 -8.74 -6.66
CA ARG A 12 0.45 -8.35 -6.88
C ARG A 12 0.13 -7.10 -6.07
N ALA A 13 -0.37 -6.07 -6.75
CA ALA A 13 -0.87 -4.87 -6.11
C ALA A 13 -2.15 -5.18 -5.30
N VAL A 14 -2.18 -4.68 -4.07
CA VAL A 14 -3.31 -4.81 -3.14
C VAL A 14 -3.90 -3.43 -2.89
N PRO A 15 -5.23 -3.29 -2.98
CA PRO A 15 -5.88 -2.04 -2.63
C PRO A 15 -5.81 -1.80 -1.12
N MET A 16 -5.30 -0.62 -0.76
CA MET A 16 -5.17 -0.13 0.60
C MET A 16 -5.85 1.23 0.76
N ARG A 17 -6.12 1.60 2.00
CA ARG A 17 -6.71 2.88 2.37
C ARG A 17 -5.98 3.45 3.56
N ASN A 18 -5.66 4.74 3.51
CA ASN A 18 -5.09 5.45 4.64
C ASN A 18 -6.21 5.73 5.65
N ILE A 19 -6.12 5.17 6.85
CA ILE A 19 -7.15 5.34 7.90
C ILE A 19 -7.30 6.78 8.37
N ARG A 20 -6.23 7.59 8.31
CA ARG A 20 -6.25 8.98 8.79
C ARG A 20 -6.84 9.94 7.76
N THR A 21 -6.54 9.75 6.48
CA THR A 21 -6.93 10.69 5.41
C THR A 21 -8.05 10.16 4.52
N GLY A 22 -8.37 8.87 4.60
CA GLY A 22 -9.32 8.18 3.73
C GLY A 22 -8.81 7.93 2.32
N ALA A 23 -7.58 8.36 1.98
CA ALA A 23 -7.00 8.24 0.65
C ALA A 23 -6.81 6.77 0.24
N ALA A 24 -7.16 6.45 -1.01
CA ALA A 24 -6.98 5.13 -1.58
C ALA A 24 -5.56 4.98 -2.17
N TRP A 25 -4.99 3.79 -2.00
CA TRP A 25 -3.65 3.44 -2.46
C TRP A 25 -3.67 2.04 -3.06
N GLN A 26 -2.79 1.78 -4.02
CA GLN A 26 -2.38 0.44 -4.39
C GLN A 26 -0.97 0.22 -3.85
N VAL A 27 -0.75 -0.94 -3.23
CA VAL A 27 0.55 -1.32 -2.70
C VAL A 27 0.96 -2.67 -3.26
N SER A 28 2.11 -2.73 -3.93
CA SER A 28 2.73 -3.97 -4.40
C SER A 28 4.09 -4.15 -3.73
N PHE A 29 4.59 -5.39 -3.69
CA PHE A 29 5.93 -5.69 -3.19
C PHE A 29 6.87 -6.03 -4.34
N ASP A 30 7.91 -5.22 -4.54
CA ASP A 30 9.02 -5.56 -5.41
C ASP A 30 9.98 -6.49 -4.68
N TYR A 31 10.02 -7.75 -5.13
CA TYR A 31 10.88 -8.78 -4.56
C TYR A 31 12.37 -8.61 -4.93
N ARG A 32 12.68 -7.87 -6.00
CA ARG A 32 14.07 -7.63 -6.43
C ARG A 32 14.76 -6.67 -5.49
N ASP A 33 14.06 -5.59 -5.16
CA ASP A 33 14.58 -4.52 -4.30
C ASP A 33 14.17 -4.70 -2.83
N GLY A 34 13.24 -5.62 -2.54
CA GLY A 34 12.68 -5.84 -1.20
C GLY A 34 11.89 -4.64 -0.69
N THR A 35 11.21 -3.92 -1.58
CA THR A 35 10.50 -2.68 -1.26
C THR A 35 9.02 -2.76 -1.63
N TYR A 36 8.20 -2.01 -0.90
CA TYR A 36 6.81 -1.78 -1.21
C TYR A 36 6.70 -0.55 -2.10
N TRP A 37 6.03 -0.70 -3.23
CA TRP A 37 5.66 0.39 -4.11
C TRP A 37 4.27 0.89 -3.74
N HIS A 38 4.16 2.17 -3.41
CA HIS A 38 2.93 2.82 -2.99
C HIS A 38 2.44 3.75 -4.10
N GLU A 39 1.30 3.42 -4.70
CA GLU A 39 0.70 4.19 -5.77
C GLU A 39 -0.65 4.80 -5.33
N PRO A 40 -0.77 6.14 -5.30
CA PRO A 40 -2.02 6.82 -4.96
C PRO A 40 -3.12 6.50 -5.98
N GLN A 41 -4.37 6.31 -5.52
CA GLN A 41 -5.51 6.07 -6.40
C GLN A 41 -6.55 7.19 -6.27
N GLY A 42 -7.07 7.66 -7.41
CA GLY A 42 -8.10 8.70 -7.46
C GLY A 42 -7.56 10.10 -7.77
N ASN A 43 -8.23 11.14 -7.26
CA ASN A 43 -7.97 12.51 -7.70
C ASN A 43 -6.68 13.08 -7.08
N LEU A 44 -5.60 13.05 -7.87
CA LEU A 44 -4.21 13.29 -7.47
C LEU A 44 -3.92 14.69 -6.91
N ARG A 45 -4.84 15.66 -7.03
CA ARG A 45 -4.65 17.01 -6.48
C ARG A 45 -4.47 17.04 -4.96
N ASN A 46 -5.07 16.08 -4.26
CA ASN A 46 -4.97 15.95 -2.79
C ASN A 46 -4.16 14.72 -2.35
N ILE A 47 -3.64 13.91 -3.28
CA ILE A 47 -3.00 12.62 -2.98
C ILE A 47 -1.52 12.69 -3.35
N ARG A 48 -0.67 12.24 -2.41
CA ARG A 48 0.80 12.29 -2.51
C ARG A 48 1.30 11.52 -3.72
N ARG A 49 2.46 11.92 -4.27
CA ARG A 49 3.14 11.22 -5.38
C ARG A 49 3.41 9.74 -5.02
N PRO A 50 3.51 8.84 -6.02
CA PRO A 50 3.98 7.48 -5.81
C PRO A 50 5.35 7.46 -5.15
N TYR A 51 5.62 6.45 -4.30
CA TYR A 51 6.93 6.28 -3.66
C TYR A 51 7.20 4.82 -3.30
N ALA A 52 8.49 4.49 -3.15
CA ALA A 52 8.95 3.20 -2.62
C ALA A 52 9.30 3.32 -1.14
N SER A 53 9.01 2.28 -0.36
CA SER A 53 9.38 2.18 1.06
C SER A 53 9.74 0.75 1.44
N ARG A 54 10.61 0.55 2.43
CA ARG A 54 10.92 -0.79 2.96
C ARG A 54 9.79 -1.36 3.83
N THR A 55 8.86 -0.52 4.24
CA THR A 55 7.73 -0.89 5.09
C THR A 55 6.45 -0.23 4.58
N ILE A 56 5.34 -0.94 4.72
CA ILE A 56 4.01 -0.36 4.49
C ILE A 56 3.77 0.73 5.55
N GLU A 57 3.28 1.91 5.13
CA GLU A 57 2.94 2.97 6.09
C GLU A 57 1.98 2.46 7.17
N PRO A 58 2.19 2.81 8.46
CA PRO A 58 1.36 2.29 9.56
C PRO A 58 -0.13 2.63 9.45
N ASN A 59 -0.45 3.70 8.72
CA ASN A 59 -1.81 4.16 8.52
C ASN A 59 -2.49 3.51 7.30
N LEU A 60 -1.78 2.71 6.51
CA LEU A 60 -2.35 2.00 5.36
C LEU A 60 -2.90 0.65 5.81
N VAL A 61 -4.21 0.49 5.63
CA VAL A 61 -4.93 -0.76 5.92
C VAL A 61 -5.55 -1.33 4.64
N PRO A 62 -5.76 -2.65 4.53
CA PRO A 62 -6.44 -3.23 3.37
C PRO A 62 -7.83 -2.61 3.16
N ALA A 63 -8.16 -2.27 1.91
CA ALA A 63 -9.39 -1.53 1.61
C ALA A 63 -10.69 -2.38 1.67
N GLY A 64 -10.64 -3.61 2.20
CA GLY A 64 -11.74 -4.57 2.17
C GLY A 64 -11.97 -5.38 3.46
N THR A 65 -11.36 -5.01 4.59
CA THR A 65 -11.74 -5.58 5.90
C THR A 65 -12.91 -4.79 6.47
N HIS A 66 -14.12 -5.33 6.34
CA HIS A 66 -15.33 -4.86 7.02
C HIS A 66 -16.18 -6.06 7.42
#